data_AF-A0A660NLD6-F1
#
_entry.id   AF-A0A660NLD6-F1
#
_cell.length_a   1.000
_cell.length_b   1.000
_cell.length_c   1.000
_cell.angle_alpha   90.00
_cell.angle_beta   90.00
_cell.angle_gamma   90.00
#
_symmetry.space_group_name_H-M   'P 1'
#
loop_
_entity.id
_entity.type
_entity.pdbx_description
1 polymer ?
#
loop_
_entity_poly.entity_id
_entity_poly.type
_entity_poly.pdbx_seq_one_letter_code
_entity_poly.pdbx_strand_id
1 'polypeptide(L)'
;MTTDIASDIVLPPQYGQALQLAEAMLGAARDGDWDEVRRLRGSLPRMARELEIAWQELRSVYPDACALLEGKRARMIREILRVDEQIRQLGTPAYRRMLPWLATRPMVRPASPEPCVSRV
;
A
#
# COMPACT_ATOMS: atom_id res chain seq x y z
N MET A 1 -8.46 39.01 -16.25
CA MET A 1 -9.07 37.66 -16.32
C MET A 1 -7.96 36.65 -16.06
N THR A 2 -7.72 36.30 -14.80
CA THR A 2 -6.77 35.24 -14.42
C THR A 2 -7.54 33.93 -14.52
N THR A 3 -7.35 33.21 -15.62
CA THR A 3 -7.86 31.85 -15.79
C THR A 3 -7.49 31.02 -14.57
N ASP A 4 -8.49 30.35 -14.02
CA ASP A 4 -8.44 29.44 -12.88
C ASP A 4 -7.67 28.15 -13.25
N ILE A 5 -6.39 28.30 -13.61
CA ILE A 5 -5.49 27.22 -14.07
C ILE A 5 -5.33 26.18 -12.95
N ALA A 6 -5.54 26.56 -11.69
CA ALA A 6 -5.46 25.66 -10.54
C ALA A 6 -6.55 24.57 -10.54
N SER A 7 -7.71 24.83 -11.15
CA SER A 7 -8.84 23.89 -11.16
C SER A 7 -8.72 22.76 -12.20
N ASP A 8 -7.88 22.93 -13.23
CA ASP A 8 -7.73 21.97 -14.35
C ASP A 8 -6.45 21.12 -14.27
N ILE A 9 -5.62 21.32 -13.26
CA ILE A 9 -4.39 20.52 -13.08
C ILE A 9 -4.77 19.16 -12.49
N VAL A 10 -4.78 18.13 -13.34
CA VAL A 10 -5.10 16.74 -12.98
C VAL A 10 -3.83 15.88 -12.99
N LEU A 11 -3.82 14.80 -12.19
CA LEU A 11 -2.77 13.80 -12.30
C LEU A 11 -2.76 13.17 -13.70
N PRO A 12 -1.60 12.71 -14.18
CA PRO A 12 -1.54 11.92 -15.39
C PRO A 12 -2.50 10.72 -15.36
N PRO A 13 -3.15 10.37 -16.48
CA PRO A 13 -4.19 9.32 -16.53
C PRO A 13 -3.68 7.95 -16.09
N GLN A 14 -2.37 7.69 -16.18
CA GLN A 14 -1.71 6.48 -15.71
C GLN A 14 -1.99 6.20 -14.23
N TYR A 15 -2.16 7.23 -13.40
CA TYR A 15 -2.55 7.07 -12.00
C TYR A 15 -3.95 6.46 -11.84
N GLY A 16 -4.90 6.84 -12.71
CA GLY A 16 -6.23 6.24 -12.74
C GLY A 16 -6.20 4.79 -13.26
N GLN A 17 -5.40 4.52 -14.29
CA GLN A 17 -5.22 3.17 -14.84
C GLN A 17 -4.58 2.21 -13.81
N ALA A 18 -3.61 2.70 -13.03
CA ALA A 18 -3.00 1.94 -11.95
C ALA A 18 -4.00 1.59 -10.85
N LEU A 19 -4.90 2.52 -10.50
CA LEU A 19 -5.97 2.27 -9.54
C LEU A 19 -6.95 1.22 -10.09
N GLN A 20 -7.39 1.34 -11.34
CA GLN A 20 -8.27 0.36 -11.99
C GLN A 20 -7.65 -1.05 -12.01
N LEU A 21 -6.34 -1.16 -12.29
CA LEU A 21 -5.63 -2.43 -12.22
C LEU A 21 -5.64 -3.01 -10.79
N ALA A 22 -5.39 -2.17 -9.78
CA ALA A 22 -5.42 -2.59 -8.38
C ALA A 22 -6.84 -3.06 -7.98
N GLU A 23 -7.88 -2.33 -8.35
CA GLU A 23 -9.28 -2.69 -8.10
C GLU A 23 -9.68 -4.00 -8.79
N ALA A 24 -9.25 -4.22 -10.04
CA ALA A 24 -9.48 -5.47 -10.75
C ALA A 24 -8.80 -6.66 -10.05
N MET A 25 -7.55 -6.48 -9.59
CA MET A 25 -6.84 -7.49 -8.80
C MET A 25 -7.56 -7.78 -7.48
N LEU A 26 -8.11 -6.77 -6.81
CA LEU A 26 -8.88 -6.95 -5.58
C LEU A 26 -10.19 -7.69 -5.82
N GLY A 27 -10.87 -7.41 -6.93
CA GLY A 27 -12.05 -8.17 -7.36
C GLY A 27 -11.73 -9.66 -7.51
N ALA A 28 -10.73 -9.99 -8.32
CA ALA A 28 -10.29 -11.36 -8.52
C ALA A 28 -9.88 -12.05 -7.20
N ALA A 29 -9.17 -11.34 -6.32
CA ALA A 29 -8.78 -11.87 -5.01
C ALA A 29 -9.98 -12.15 -4.08
N ARG A 30 -11.04 -11.34 -4.15
CA ARG A 30 -12.29 -11.56 -3.40
C ARG A 30 -13.06 -12.78 -3.91
N ASP A 31 -13.02 -13.01 -5.21
CA ASP A 31 -13.65 -14.15 -5.87
C ASP A 31 -12.81 -15.44 -5.73
N GLY A 32 -11.59 -15.34 -5.19
CA GLY A 32 -10.66 -16.47 -5.02
C GLY A 32 -9.93 -16.87 -6.30
N ASP A 33 -10.03 -16.07 -7.37
CA ASP A 33 -9.36 -16.29 -8.65
C ASP A 33 -7.89 -15.82 -8.59
N TRP A 34 -7.06 -16.65 -7.97
CA TRP A 34 -5.63 -16.36 -7.83
C TRP A 34 -4.84 -16.47 -9.14
N ASP A 35 -5.39 -17.11 -10.17
CA ASP A 35 -4.78 -17.18 -11.50
C ASP A 35 -4.90 -15.83 -12.20
N GLU A 36 -6.08 -15.22 -12.13
CA GLU A 36 -6.32 -13.88 -12.64
C GLU A 36 -5.51 -12.83 -11.86
N VAL A 37 -5.44 -12.94 -10.53
CA VAL A 37 -4.55 -12.07 -9.72
C VAL A 37 -3.11 -12.17 -10.20
N ARG A 38 -2.59 -13.38 -10.48
CA ARG A 38 -1.23 -13.58 -11.00
C ARG A 38 -1.06 -12.96 -12.38
N ARG A 39 -2.02 -13.16 -13.29
CA ARG A 39 -2.00 -12.60 -14.65
C ARG A 39 -1.95 -11.07 -14.60
N LEU A 40 -2.84 -10.44 -13.84
CA LEU A 40 -2.91 -8.99 -13.67
C LEU A 40 -1.65 -8.42 -13.00
N ARG A 41 -1.14 -9.11 -11.97
CA ARG A 41 0.11 -8.73 -11.28
C ARG A 41 1.31 -8.66 -12.23
N GLY A 42 1.33 -9.46 -13.29
CA GLY A 42 2.35 -9.40 -14.35
C GLY A 42 2.45 -8.03 -15.04
N SER A 43 1.40 -7.21 -14.99
CA SER A 43 1.38 -5.87 -15.57
C SER A 43 1.97 -4.77 -14.67
N LEU A 44 2.17 -5.04 -13.37
CA LEU A 44 2.62 -4.02 -12.41
C LEU A 44 3.99 -3.41 -12.72
N PRO A 45 5.03 -4.16 -13.15
CA PRO A 45 6.32 -3.56 -13.46
C PRO A 45 6.24 -2.52 -14.58
N ARG A 46 5.43 -2.82 -15.60
CA ARG A 46 5.18 -1.87 -16.70
C ARG A 46 4.40 -0.65 -16.21
N MET A 47 3.34 -0.86 -15.44
CA MET A 47 2.54 0.23 -14.87
C MET A 47 3.38 1.16 -13.98
N ALA A 48 4.26 0.61 -13.13
CA ALA A 48 5.16 1.41 -12.29
C ALA A 48 6.08 2.32 -13.12
N ARG A 49 6.62 1.80 -14.22
CA ARG A 49 7.45 2.57 -15.16
C ARG A 49 6.64 3.65 -15.88
N GLU A 50 5.42 3.33 -16.33
CA GLU A 50 4.51 4.29 -16.98
C GLU A 50 4.15 5.45 -16.03
N LEU A 51 3.92 5.17 -14.74
CA LEU A 51 3.68 6.20 -13.72
C LEU A 51 4.90 7.11 -13.50
N GLU A 52 6.10 6.54 -13.45
CA GLU A 52 7.34 7.30 -13.28
C GLU A 52 7.58 8.23 -14.47
N ILE A 53 7.49 7.71 -15.69
CA ILE A 53 7.66 8.48 -16.93
C ILE A 53 6.64 9.62 -16.97
N ALA A 54 5.35 9.32 -16.77
CA ALA A 54 4.29 10.33 -16.83
C ALA A 54 4.47 11.44 -15.78
N TRP A 55 4.98 11.10 -14.59
CA TRP A 55 5.29 12.11 -13.57
C TRP A 55 6.49 12.97 -13.96
N GLN A 56 7.56 12.37 -14.50
CA GLN A 56 8.75 13.09 -14.95
C GLN A 56 8.44 14.04 -16.12
N GLU A 57 7.64 13.57 -17.09
CA GLU A 57 7.18 14.36 -18.22
C GLU A 57 6.31 15.55 -17.77
N LEU A 58 5.39 15.34 -16.83
CA LEU A 58 4.60 16.44 -16.29
C LEU A 58 5.48 17.46 -15.56
N ARG A 59 6.43 16.99 -14.75
CA ARG A 59 7.30 17.84 -13.93
C ARG A 59 8.28 18.64 -14.76
N SER A 60 8.71 18.15 -15.92
CA SER A 60 9.61 18.87 -16.82
C SER A 60 8.93 20.06 -17.50
N VAL A 61 7.61 19.96 -17.75
CA VAL A 61 6.82 21.01 -18.40
C VAL A 61 6.18 21.96 -17.38
N TYR A 62 5.68 21.44 -16.26
CA TYR A 62 4.91 22.20 -15.28
C TYR A 62 5.36 21.93 -13.83
N PRO A 63 6.57 22.37 -13.41
CA PRO A 63 7.11 22.08 -12.09
C PRO A 63 6.26 22.64 -10.93
N ASP A 64 5.70 23.84 -11.09
CA ASP A 64 4.85 24.46 -10.06
C ASP A 64 3.50 23.72 -9.91
N ALA A 65 2.94 23.23 -11.02
CA ALA A 65 1.74 22.40 -11.01
C ALA A 65 2.00 21.06 -10.29
N CYS A 66 3.18 20.47 -10.50
CA CYS A 66 3.59 19.25 -9.79
C CYS A 66 3.67 19.44 -8.27
N ALA A 67 4.15 20.60 -7.80
CA ALA A 67 4.17 20.90 -6.36
C ALA A 67 2.75 20.89 -5.75
N LEU A 68 1.77 21.41 -6.49
CA LEU A 68 0.35 21.38 -6.07
C LEU A 68 -0.25 19.96 -6.14
N LEU A 69 0.20 19.13 -7.09
CA LEU A 69 -0.29 17.76 -7.29
C LEU A 69 0.34 16.72 -6.38
N GLU A 70 1.49 16.98 -5.76
CA GLU A 70 2.23 15.97 -4.99
C GLU A 70 1.37 15.33 -3.89
N GLY A 71 0.53 16.12 -3.22
CA GLY A 71 -0.42 15.61 -2.21
C GLY A 71 -1.43 14.63 -2.80
N LYS A 72 -1.97 14.91 -3.99
CA LYS A 72 -2.91 14.05 -4.72
C LYS A 72 -2.20 12.79 -5.23
N ARG A 73 -0.99 12.93 -5.76
CA ARG A 73 -0.11 11.84 -6.19
C ARG A 73 0.16 10.86 -5.04
N ALA A 74 0.63 11.37 -3.90
CA ALA A 74 0.93 10.58 -2.72
C ALA A 74 -0.32 9.89 -2.14
N ARG A 75 -1.50 10.52 -2.23
CA ARG A 75 -2.76 9.87 -1.86
C ARG A 75 -3.08 8.69 -2.77
N MET A 76 -2.96 8.87 -4.09
CA MET A 76 -3.26 7.82 -5.06
C MET A 76 -2.31 6.61 -4.92
N ILE A 77 -1.02 6.85 -4.76
CA ILE A 77 -0.03 5.78 -4.53
C ILE A 77 -0.36 5.01 -3.24
N ARG A 78 -0.72 5.71 -2.16
CA ARG A 78 -1.13 5.06 -0.91
C ARG A 78 -2.39 4.21 -1.08
N GLU A 79 -3.34 4.64 -1.91
CA GLU A 79 -4.55 3.84 -2.17
C GLU A 79 -4.21 2.55 -2.93
N ILE A 80 -3.35 2.63 -3.95
CA ILE A 80 -2.87 1.44 -4.68
C ILE A 80 -2.16 0.46 -3.71
N LEU A 81 -1.30 0.97 -2.83
CA LEU A 81 -0.61 0.14 -1.83
C LEU A 81 -1.56 -0.46 -0.79
N ARG A 82 -2.60 0.27 -0.40
CA ARG A 82 -3.66 -0.22 0.50
C ARG A 82 -4.39 -1.40 -0.14
N VAL A 83 -4.70 -1.32 -1.43
CA VAL A 83 -5.34 -2.41 -2.17
C VAL A 83 -4.42 -3.64 -2.26
N ASP A 84 -3.12 -3.46 -2.53
CA ASP A 84 -2.15 -4.56 -2.50
C ASP A 84 -2.11 -5.28 -1.15
N GLU A 85 -2.11 -4.51 -0.06
CA GLU A 85 -2.16 -5.07 1.30
C GLU A 85 -3.43 -5.90 1.52
N GLN A 86 -4.59 -5.42 1.07
CA GLN A 86 -5.85 -6.19 1.14
C GLN A 86 -5.77 -7.51 0.38
N ILE A 87 -5.20 -7.51 -0.83
CA ILE A 87 -4.99 -8.72 -1.62
C ILE A 87 -4.08 -9.71 -0.87
N ARG A 88 -2.99 -9.22 -0.25
CA ARG A 88 -2.09 -10.07 0.56
C ARG A 88 -2.82 -10.69 1.76
N GLN A 89 -3.71 -9.94 2.41
CA GLN A 89 -4.51 -10.45 3.54
C GLN A 89 -5.50 -11.54 3.11
N LEU A 90 -6.14 -11.37 1.95
CA LEU A 90 -7.04 -12.38 1.37
C LEU A 90 -6.29 -13.67 1.01
N GLY A 91 -5.09 -13.54 0.45
CA GLY A 91 -4.25 -14.68 0.07
C GLY A 91 -3.53 -15.36 1.24
N THR A 92 -3.56 -14.76 2.43
CA THR A 92 -2.96 -15.37 3.62
C THR A 92 -3.88 -16.47 4.14
N PRO A 93 -3.41 -17.74 4.25
CA PRO A 93 -4.22 -18.82 4.82
C PRO A 93 -4.72 -18.48 6.22
N ALA A 94 -5.97 -18.87 6.54
CA ALA A 94 -6.62 -18.51 7.80
C ALA A 94 -5.77 -18.90 9.03
N TYR A 95 -5.13 -20.07 9.01
CA TYR A 95 -4.27 -20.53 10.11
C TYR A 95 -3.05 -19.62 10.33
N ARG A 96 -2.46 -19.03 9.27
CA ARG A 96 -1.33 -18.10 9.40
C ARG A 96 -1.75 -16.78 10.06
N ARG A 97 -2.98 -16.33 9.82
CA ARG A 97 -3.54 -15.15 10.48
C ARG A 97 -3.75 -15.36 11.99
N MET A 98 -3.90 -16.61 12.43
CA MET A 98 -4.05 -16.97 13.84
C MET A 98 -2.72 -17.04 14.59
N LEU A 99 -1.59 -17.32 13.90
CA LEU A 99 -0.29 -17.53 14.53
C LEU A 99 0.15 -16.41 15.51
N PRO A 100 -0.06 -15.10 15.23
CA PRO A 100 0.29 -14.04 16.18
C PRO A 100 -0.50 -14.07 17.49
N TRP A 101 -1.73 -14.60 17.47
CA TRP A 101 -2.58 -14.76 18.65
C TRP A 101 -2.24 -16.04 19.43
N LEU A 102 -1.77 -17.06 18.71
CA LEU A 102 -1.33 -18.33 19.28
C LEU A 102 0.09 -18.29 19.83
N ALA A 103 0.88 -17.30 19.43
CA ALA A 103 2.19 -17.04 20.01
C ALA A 103 2.00 -16.57 21.46
N THR A 104 1.96 -17.52 22.39
CA THR A 104 2.00 -17.27 23.83
C THR A 104 3.17 -16.35 24.12
N ARG A 105 2.89 -15.12 24.54
CA ARG A 105 3.92 -14.25 25.11
C ARG A 105 4.58 -15.03 26.25
N PRO A 106 5.92 -15.16 26.30
CA PRO A 106 6.54 -15.73 27.47
C PRO A 106 6.09 -14.91 28.68
N MET A 107 5.43 -15.57 29.63
CA MET A 107 5.20 -14.97 30.95
C MET A 107 6.59 -14.65 31.49
N VAL A 108 6.92 -13.35 31.53
CA VAL A 108 8.07 -12.89 32.30
C VAL A 108 7.76 -13.29 33.74
N ARG A 109 8.42 -14.35 34.20
CA ARG A 109 8.34 -14.78 35.60
C ARG A 109 8.82 -13.57 36.42
N PRO A 110 8.01 -12.99 37.31
CA PRO A 110 8.52 -11.96 38.19
C PRO A 110 9.72 -12.56 38.93
N ALA A 111 10.84 -11.82 38.96
CA ALA A 111 12.04 -12.25 39.66
C ALA A 111 11.66 -12.64 41.09
N SER A 112 12.01 -13.87 41.48
CA SER A 112 11.77 -14.37 42.83
C SER A 112 12.35 -13.38 43.84
N PRO A 113 11.62 -12.99 44.90
CA PRO A 113 12.17 -12.13 45.94
C PRO A 113 13.36 -12.84 46.61
N GLU A 114 14.46 -12.11 46.78
CA GLU A 114 15.70 -12.61 47.39
C GLU A 114 15.43 -13.18 48.80
N PRO A 115 16.11 -14.28 49.21
CA PRO A 115 15.96 -14.81 50.55
C PRO A 115 16.57 -13.83 51.57
N CYS A 116 15.77 -13.40 52.55
CA CYS A 116 16.23 -12.68 53.72
C CYS A 116 17.29 -13.51 54.47
N VAL A 117 18.55 -13.09 54.39
CA VAL A 117 19.61 -13.64 55.24
C VAL A 117 19.49 -12.97 56.60
N SER A 118 18.91 -13.70 57.56
CA SER A 118 18.93 -13.32 58.98
C SER A 118 20.36 -13.50 59.50
N ARG A 119 21.04 -12.40 59.84
CA ARG A 119 22.35 -12.47 60.52
C ARG A 119 22.11 -12.75 62.00
N VAL A 120 22.72 -13.84 62.49
CA VAL A 120 22.93 -14.12 63.92
C VAL A 120 24.08 -13.26 64.43
#